data_AF-A0AA96HVE5-F1
#
_entry.id   AF-A0AA96HVE5-F1
#
_cell.length_a   1.000
_cell.length_b   1.000
_cell.length_c   1.000
_cell.angle_alpha   90.00
_cell.angle_beta   90.00
_cell.angle_gamma   90.00
#
_symmetry.space_group_name_H-M   'P 1'
#
loop_
_entity.id
_entity.type
_entity.pdbx_description
1 polymer ?
#
loop_
_entity_poly.entity_id
_entity_poly.type
_entity_poly.pdbx_seq_one_letter_code
_entity_poly.pdbx_strand_id
1 'polypeptide(L)'
;MDLILMQPGDPAAVGLGDNDWDKGGSLIDGADGTSDLPWNKFSEEYPGEPLPFDGKNCIELVSVNQGMKQQVTTDVSNSARTSGRPIITDFTCVKYVDKSSVKFNELCLRAKPLGVGKDQPTKIFILRNSGDRLSNIMTISLRDAIISENQFQSHPDDMPTEQFKLNFTEILWTYNVQKASTGNGGQFHAGWSVARNRPIGQFT
;
A
#
# COMPACT_ATOMS: atom_id res chain seq x y z
N MET A 1 -1.17 13.36 -12.78
CA MET A 1 -0.89 13.40 -11.33
C MET A 1 -0.31 12.07 -10.90
N ASP A 2 0.63 12.07 -9.97
CA ASP A 2 1.12 10.84 -9.31
C ASP A 2 -0.02 10.21 -8.49
N LEU A 3 0.04 8.90 -8.27
CA LEU A 3 -1.04 8.15 -7.63
C LEU A 3 -0.48 7.18 -6.59
N ILE A 4 -1.20 7.04 -5.48
CA ILE A 4 -0.89 6.05 -4.46
C ILE A 4 -2.10 5.13 -4.34
N LEU A 5 -1.89 3.83 -4.54
CA LEU A 5 -2.95 2.84 -4.40
C LEU A 5 -2.63 1.87 -3.27
N MET A 6 -3.65 1.46 -2.54
CA MET A 6 -3.60 0.34 -1.60
C MET A 6 -4.52 -0.76 -2.08
N GLN A 7 -4.00 -1.97 -2.25
CA GLN A 7 -4.79 -3.17 -2.49
C GLN A 7 -4.76 -4.04 -1.22
N PRO A 8 -5.88 -4.21 -0.50
CA PRO A 8 -6.01 -5.19 0.56
C PRO A 8 -5.74 -6.61 0.05
N GLY A 9 -5.24 -7.49 0.92
CA GLY A 9 -5.05 -8.90 0.57
C GLY A 9 -6.37 -9.67 0.40
N ASP A 10 -7.42 -9.24 1.10
CA ASP A 10 -8.81 -9.66 0.96
C ASP A 10 -9.68 -8.42 0.65
N PRO A 11 -9.86 -8.06 -0.63
CA PRO A 11 -10.69 -6.93 -1.03
C PRO A 11 -12.16 -7.06 -0.61
N ALA A 12 -12.67 -8.29 -0.49
CA ALA A 12 -14.06 -8.52 -0.07
C ALA A 12 -14.27 -8.15 1.41
N ALA A 13 -13.26 -8.35 2.26
CA ALA A 13 -13.30 -7.98 3.68
C ALA A 13 -13.52 -6.47 3.90
N VAL A 14 -13.10 -5.62 2.95
CA VAL A 14 -13.29 -4.18 2.99
C VAL A 14 -14.43 -3.68 2.10
N GLY A 15 -15.23 -4.59 1.54
CA GLY A 15 -16.38 -4.24 0.70
C GLY A 15 -15.99 -3.64 -0.66
N LEU A 16 -14.77 -3.88 -1.13
CA LEU A 16 -14.35 -3.52 -2.49
C LEU A 16 -14.95 -4.51 -3.51
N GLY A 17 -15.08 -4.04 -4.74
CA GLY A 17 -15.85 -4.66 -5.82
C GLY A 17 -16.40 -3.58 -6.76
N ASP A 18 -17.21 -3.97 -7.74
CA ASP A 18 -17.72 -3.03 -8.76
C ASP A 18 -18.37 -1.78 -8.14
N ASN A 19 -18.02 -0.62 -8.68
CA ASN A 19 -18.63 0.65 -8.30
C ASN A 19 -20.01 0.73 -8.96
N ASP A 20 -21.04 0.97 -8.16
CA ASP A 20 -22.44 0.99 -8.61
C ASP A 20 -23.17 2.10 -7.84
N TRP A 21 -24.08 2.82 -8.49
CA TRP A 21 -24.91 3.84 -7.86
C TRP A 21 -25.76 3.27 -6.70
N ASP A 22 -26.12 1.99 -6.78
CA ASP A 22 -26.91 1.29 -5.77
C ASP A 22 -26.07 0.70 -4.62
N LYS A 23 -24.76 0.52 -4.82
CA LYS A 23 -23.86 -0.19 -3.86
C LYS A 23 -22.72 0.68 -3.34
N GLY A 24 -22.59 1.89 -3.85
CA GLY A 24 -21.44 2.77 -3.58
C GLY A 24 -20.17 2.31 -4.29
N GLY A 25 -19.19 3.22 -4.38
CA GLY A 25 -17.90 2.95 -5.00
C GLY A 25 -16.71 3.26 -4.10
N SER A 26 -15.55 2.71 -4.45
CA SER A 26 -14.29 3.34 -4.07
C SER A 26 -14.13 4.61 -4.90
N LEU A 27 -13.45 5.63 -4.35
CA LEU A 27 -13.23 6.90 -5.04
C LEU A 27 -12.19 6.82 -6.16
N ILE A 28 -11.72 5.61 -6.48
CA ILE A 28 -10.89 5.40 -7.66
C ILE A 28 -11.78 5.63 -8.87
N ASP A 29 -11.50 6.73 -9.56
CA ASP A 29 -12.04 7.00 -10.89
C ASP A 29 -11.76 5.75 -11.77
N GLY A 30 -12.67 5.37 -12.68
CA GLY A 30 -12.43 4.38 -13.74
C GLY A 30 -12.15 2.92 -13.38
N ALA A 31 -12.43 2.52 -12.14
CA ALA A 31 -12.49 1.10 -11.79
C ALA A 31 -13.58 0.32 -12.57
N ASP A 32 -14.58 1.03 -13.11
CA ASP A 32 -15.68 0.47 -13.90
C ASP A 32 -15.34 0.26 -15.39
N GLY A 33 -14.14 0.68 -15.83
CA GLY A 33 -13.69 0.58 -17.21
C GLY A 33 -14.37 1.56 -18.18
N THR A 34 -15.12 2.54 -17.69
CA THR A 34 -15.88 3.49 -18.53
C THR A 34 -15.18 4.84 -18.73
N SER A 35 -14.23 5.20 -17.85
CA SER A 35 -13.45 6.44 -17.96
C SER A 35 -12.10 6.23 -18.66
N ASP A 36 -11.61 7.26 -19.36
CA ASP A 36 -10.29 7.37 -20.03
C ASP A 36 -9.07 7.37 -19.07
N LEU A 37 -9.13 6.60 -18.00
CA LEU A 37 -8.11 6.56 -16.99
C LEU A 37 -6.89 5.74 -17.36
N PRO A 38 -5.75 5.98 -16.69
CA PRO A 38 -4.45 5.52 -17.14
C PRO A 38 -4.26 4.00 -17.10
N TRP A 39 -5.24 3.17 -16.72
CA TRP A 39 -5.08 1.70 -16.72
C TRP A 39 -4.80 1.16 -18.13
N ASN A 40 -5.52 1.68 -19.14
CA ASN A 40 -5.24 1.34 -20.53
C ASN A 40 -3.85 1.82 -20.95
N LYS A 41 -3.39 2.98 -20.45
CA LYS A 41 -2.05 3.52 -20.69
C LYS A 41 -0.94 2.80 -19.91
N PHE A 42 -1.28 2.16 -18.79
CA PHE A 42 -0.36 1.35 -17.98
C PHE A 42 0.01 0.06 -18.71
N SER A 43 -0.93 -0.52 -19.47
CA SER A 43 -0.65 -1.69 -20.30
C SER A 43 0.40 -1.44 -21.40
N GLU A 44 0.61 -0.18 -21.80
CA GLU A 44 1.68 0.18 -22.75
C GLU A 44 3.08 0.06 -22.14
N GLU A 45 3.23 0.24 -20.82
CA GLU A 45 4.49 0.02 -20.11
C GLU A 45 4.76 -1.47 -19.85
N TYR A 46 3.69 -2.26 -19.73
CA TYR A 46 3.71 -3.71 -19.49
C TYR A 46 3.07 -4.49 -20.66
N PRO A 47 3.61 -4.38 -21.90
CA PRO A 47 2.99 -5.00 -23.05
C PRO A 47 2.97 -6.53 -22.91
N GLY A 48 1.76 -7.10 -22.81
CA GLY A 48 1.55 -8.54 -22.67
C GLY A 48 1.68 -9.09 -21.25
N GLU A 49 1.93 -8.25 -20.25
CA GLU A 49 1.95 -8.63 -18.84
C GLU A 49 0.71 -8.08 -18.11
N PRO A 50 0.13 -8.84 -17.17
CA PRO A 50 -0.97 -8.33 -16.36
C PRO A 50 -0.50 -7.17 -15.49
N LEU A 51 -1.42 -6.23 -15.20
CA LEU A 51 -1.17 -5.13 -14.28
C LEU A 51 -0.71 -5.67 -12.91
N PRO A 52 0.19 -4.96 -12.19
CA PRO A 52 0.68 -5.40 -10.88
C PRO A 52 -0.37 -5.29 -9.76
N PHE A 53 -1.52 -4.68 -10.06
CA PHE A 53 -2.68 -4.48 -9.18
C PHE A 53 -3.98 -4.68 -9.97
N ASP A 54 -5.07 -4.86 -9.24
CA ASP A 54 -6.42 -4.84 -9.79
C ASP A 54 -7.12 -3.55 -9.34
N GLY A 55 -7.39 -2.65 -10.31
CA GLY A 55 -7.98 -1.34 -10.04
C GLY A 55 -9.33 -1.39 -9.33
N LYS A 56 -10.13 -2.46 -9.53
CA LYS A 56 -11.41 -2.67 -8.85
C LYS A 56 -11.27 -2.98 -7.37
N ASN A 57 -10.11 -3.51 -7.01
CA ASN A 57 -9.78 -3.98 -5.67
C ASN A 57 -8.79 -3.04 -4.96
N CYS A 58 -8.60 -1.84 -5.49
CA CYS A 58 -7.73 -0.83 -4.89
C CYS A 58 -8.54 0.23 -4.13
N ILE A 59 -7.83 0.94 -3.26
CA ILE A 59 -8.23 2.17 -2.60
C ILE A 59 -7.19 3.23 -2.96
N GLU A 60 -7.63 4.40 -3.41
CA GLU A 60 -6.75 5.55 -3.60
C GLU A 60 -6.37 6.16 -2.24
N LEU A 61 -5.08 6.37 -2.04
CA LEU A 61 -4.55 7.06 -0.87
C LEU A 61 -4.13 8.48 -1.25
N VAL A 62 -4.43 9.42 -0.37
CA VAL A 62 -3.94 10.80 -0.43
C VAL A 62 -2.47 10.86 -0.03
N SER A 63 -2.07 10.07 0.98
CA SER A 63 -0.68 10.01 1.43
C SER A 63 -0.34 8.72 2.15
N VAL A 64 0.95 8.39 2.18
CA VAL A 64 1.53 7.29 2.95
C VAL A 64 2.86 7.73 3.57
N ASN A 65 3.08 7.39 4.83
CA ASN A 65 4.32 7.67 5.55
C ASN A 65 4.73 6.43 6.37
N GLN A 66 6.02 6.08 6.34
CA GLN A 66 6.62 5.10 7.23
C GLN A 66 8.00 5.58 7.70
N GLY A 67 8.32 5.33 8.96
CA GLY A 67 9.65 5.50 9.53
C GLY A 67 10.30 4.16 9.87
N MET A 68 11.62 4.16 9.85
CA MET A 68 12.43 3.06 10.40
C MET A 68 13.71 3.61 11.02
N LYS A 69 14.14 3.04 12.15
CA LYS A 69 15.35 3.45 12.85
C LYS A 69 16.05 2.26 13.48
N GLN A 70 17.38 2.29 13.45
CA GLN A 70 18.20 1.41 14.27
C GLN A 70 18.46 2.08 15.63
N GLN A 71 18.42 1.30 16.71
CA GLN A 71 18.87 1.76 18.02
C GLN A 71 20.40 1.84 18.02
N VAL A 72 20.91 3.05 17.78
CA VAL A 72 22.34 3.35 17.80
C VAL A 72 22.74 3.74 19.22
N THR A 73 23.81 3.14 19.73
CA THR A 73 24.42 3.56 21.00
C THR A 73 25.58 4.51 20.73
N THR A 74 25.77 5.47 21.63
CA THR A 74 26.88 6.42 21.62
C THR A 74 27.86 6.16 22.76
N ASP A 75 27.69 5.06 23.50
CA ASP A 75 28.61 4.66 24.55
C ASP A 75 29.96 4.23 23.94
N VAL A 76 31.00 4.98 24.27
CA VAL A 76 32.38 4.76 23.79
C VAL A 76 32.99 3.44 24.27
N SER A 77 32.45 2.86 25.34
CA SER A 77 32.88 1.58 25.87
C SER A 77 32.23 0.38 25.18
N ASN A 78 31.22 0.60 24.34
CA ASN A 78 30.55 -0.46 23.60
C ASN A 78 31.33 -0.81 22.32
N SER A 79 31.67 -2.09 22.16
CA SER A 79 32.31 -2.59 20.93
C SER A 79 31.37 -2.64 19.73
N ALA A 80 30.04 -2.66 19.96
CA ALA A 80 29.03 -2.64 18.91
C ALA A 80 28.36 -1.27 18.80
N ARG A 81 28.10 -0.81 17.57
CA ARG A 81 27.41 0.48 17.31
C ARG A 81 25.90 0.46 17.56
N THR A 82 25.32 -0.70 17.83
CA THR A 82 23.87 -0.87 18.01
C THR A 82 23.57 -1.54 19.34
N SER A 83 22.55 -1.07 20.06
CA SER A 83 22.15 -1.61 21.37
C SER A 83 20.84 -2.41 21.36
N GLY A 84 20.19 -2.54 20.21
CA GLY A 84 18.93 -3.28 20.11
C GLY A 84 18.52 -3.65 18.70
N ARG A 85 17.22 -3.88 18.54
CA ARG A 85 16.62 -4.31 17.26
C ARG A 85 16.16 -3.10 16.44
N PRO A 86 16.12 -3.21 15.10
CA PRO A 86 15.49 -2.20 14.27
C PRO A 86 14.05 -1.97 14.71
N ILE A 87 13.64 -0.71 14.77
CA ILE A 87 12.25 -0.31 14.95
C ILE A 87 11.72 0.11 13.59
N ILE A 88 10.68 -0.58 13.14
CA ILE A 88 9.92 -0.22 11.95
C ILE A 88 8.57 0.28 12.46
N THR A 89 8.19 1.50 12.09
CA THR A 89 6.91 2.07 12.52
C THR A 89 5.76 1.51 11.69
N ASP A 90 4.55 1.60 12.23
CA ASP A 90 3.34 1.48 11.45
C ASP A 90 3.36 2.47 10.28
N PHE A 91 2.69 2.11 9.19
CA PHE A 91 2.38 3.08 8.15
C PHE A 91 1.30 4.02 8.65
N THR A 92 1.43 5.31 8.38
CA THR A 92 0.33 6.27 8.51
C THR A 92 -0.15 6.60 7.10
N CYS A 93 -1.40 6.28 6.82
CA CYS A 93 -2.04 6.46 5.53
C CYS A 93 -3.21 7.42 5.68
N VAL A 94 -3.50 8.18 4.63
CA VAL A 94 -4.71 9.02 4.53
C VAL A 94 -5.47 8.62 3.29
N LYS A 95 -6.78 8.42 3.41
CA LYS A 95 -7.70 8.24 2.29
C LYS A 95 -8.92 9.13 2.47
N TYR A 96 -9.64 9.36 1.38
CA TYR A 96 -10.97 9.93 1.46
C TYR A 96 -11.98 8.89 1.92
N VAL A 97 -13.06 9.35 2.53
CA VAL A 97 -14.12 8.45 3.01
C VAL A 97 -14.88 7.86 1.83
N ASP A 98 -15.02 6.54 1.84
CA ASP A 98 -15.70 5.77 0.80
C ASP A 98 -16.42 4.56 1.42
N LYS A 99 -16.93 3.65 0.58
CA LYS A 99 -17.63 2.44 1.07
C LYS A 99 -16.79 1.58 2.02
N SER A 100 -15.46 1.61 1.89
CA SER A 100 -14.56 0.79 2.71
C SER A 100 -14.39 1.33 4.14
N SER A 101 -14.68 2.61 4.39
CA SER A 101 -14.46 3.27 5.70
C SER A 101 -15.17 2.57 6.85
N VAL A 102 -16.41 2.10 6.64
CA VAL A 102 -17.16 1.38 7.69
C VAL A 102 -16.51 0.02 7.99
N LYS A 103 -15.96 -0.64 6.97
CA LYS A 103 -15.25 -1.91 7.15
C LYS A 103 -13.87 -1.72 7.79
N PHE A 104 -13.21 -0.60 7.54
CA PHE A 104 -11.97 -0.24 8.24
C PHE A 104 -12.20 -0.12 9.75
N ASN A 105 -13.30 0.52 10.15
CA ASN A 105 -13.69 0.59 11.57
C ASN A 105 -13.96 -0.80 12.16
N GLU A 106 -14.68 -1.67 11.44
CA GLU A 106 -14.93 -3.05 11.88
C GLU A 106 -13.63 -3.84 12.05
N LEU A 107 -12.74 -3.82 11.05
CA LEU A 107 -11.49 -4.57 11.06
C LEU A 107 -10.53 -4.06 12.14
N CYS A 108 -10.47 -2.75 12.34
CA CYS A 108 -9.68 -2.12 13.40
C CYS A 108 -10.15 -2.59 14.78
N LEU A 109 -11.44 -2.47 15.09
CA LEU A 109 -11.99 -2.86 16.39
C LEU A 109 -11.90 -4.37 16.66
N ARG A 110 -11.90 -5.20 15.61
CA ARG A 110 -11.78 -6.66 15.72
C ARG A 110 -10.32 -7.15 15.63
N ALA A 111 -9.36 -6.26 15.40
CA ALA A 111 -7.97 -6.58 15.12
C ALA A 111 -7.80 -7.66 14.03
N LYS A 112 -8.64 -7.60 12.98
CA LYS A 112 -8.61 -8.56 11.87
C LYS A 112 -7.69 -8.08 10.76
N PRO A 113 -6.90 -8.98 10.15
CA PRO A 113 -6.02 -8.61 9.04
C PRO A 113 -6.81 -8.34 7.77
N LEU A 114 -6.27 -7.43 6.95
CA LEU A 114 -6.71 -7.05 5.61
C LEU A 114 -6.42 -8.12 4.55
N GLY A 115 -5.83 -9.24 4.94
CA GLY A 115 -5.45 -10.39 4.12
C GLY A 115 -4.62 -11.35 4.95
N VAL A 116 -4.79 -12.66 4.76
CA VAL A 116 -4.19 -13.68 5.64
C VAL A 116 -3.13 -14.48 4.89
N GLY A 117 -1.95 -14.57 5.50
CA GLY A 117 -0.84 -15.37 5.01
C GLY A 117 -0.04 -14.67 3.91
N LYS A 118 0.94 -15.41 3.40
CA LYS A 118 1.91 -14.92 2.42
C LYS A 118 1.34 -14.69 1.02
N ASP A 119 0.23 -15.36 0.68
CA ASP A 119 -0.37 -15.35 -0.66
C ASP A 119 -1.40 -14.23 -0.84
N GLN A 120 -1.82 -13.60 0.28
CA GLN A 120 -2.75 -12.46 0.30
C GLN A 120 -2.14 -11.25 1.04
N PRO A 121 -0.98 -10.73 0.60
CA PRO A 121 -0.40 -9.55 1.21
C PRO A 121 -1.20 -8.30 0.84
N THR A 122 -1.32 -7.36 1.78
CA THR A 122 -1.78 -6.00 1.46
C THR A 122 -0.64 -5.27 0.76
N LYS A 123 -0.92 -4.63 -0.37
CA LYS A 123 0.09 -3.96 -1.20
C LYS A 123 -0.19 -2.47 -1.29
N ILE A 124 0.86 -1.66 -1.22
CA ILE A 124 0.83 -0.23 -1.51
C ILE A 124 1.68 0.01 -2.76
N PHE A 125 1.13 0.69 -3.74
CA PHE A 125 1.76 1.02 -5.01
C PHE A 125 1.98 2.52 -5.08
N ILE A 126 3.23 2.92 -5.34
CA ILE A 126 3.59 4.31 -5.64
C ILE A 126 3.75 4.43 -7.14
N LEU A 127 2.85 5.19 -7.76
CA LEU A 127 2.76 5.34 -9.20
C LEU A 127 3.16 6.77 -9.57
N ARG A 128 4.15 6.89 -10.45
CA ARG A 128 4.62 8.17 -10.96
C ARG A 128 4.03 8.42 -12.34
N ASN A 129 3.47 9.60 -12.53
CA ASN A 129 2.97 10.06 -13.81
C ASN A 129 4.06 10.85 -14.55
N SER A 130 4.40 10.38 -15.75
CA SER A 130 5.40 10.98 -16.64
C SER A 130 4.72 11.53 -17.90
N GLY A 131 3.65 12.29 -17.73
CA GLY A 131 2.84 12.86 -18.81
C GLY A 131 1.83 11.85 -19.34
N ASP A 132 2.21 11.11 -20.37
CA ASP A 132 1.32 10.16 -21.05
C ASP A 132 1.30 8.77 -20.42
N ARG A 133 2.20 8.50 -19.47
CA ARG A 133 2.38 7.18 -18.85
C ARG A 133 2.33 7.27 -17.34
N LEU A 134 1.74 6.25 -16.73
CA LEU A 134 1.75 6.03 -15.30
C LEU A 134 2.59 4.78 -15.02
N SER A 135 3.58 4.91 -14.15
CA SER A 135 4.61 3.89 -13.96
C SER A 135 4.75 3.55 -12.48
N ASN A 136 4.72 2.27 -12.13
CA ASN A 136 4.90 1.84 -10.73
C ASN A 136 6.37 1.92 -10.34
N ILE A 137 6.76 2.88 -9.50
CA ILE A 137 8.14 3.03 -9.03
C ILE A 137 8.44 2.17 -7.82
N MET A 138 7.45 1.91 -6.96
CA MET A 138 7.65 1.17 -5.73
C MET A 138 6.39 0.41 -5.33
N THR A 139 6.55 -0.89 -5.09
CA THR A 139 5.55 -1.73 -4.43
C THR A 139 6.03 -2.08 -3.03
N ILE A 140 5.20 -1.78 -2.04
CA ILE A 140 5.39 -2.22 -0.65
C ILE A 140 4.36 -3.30 -0.38
N SER A 141 4.81 -4.50 -0.03
CA SER A 141 3.92 -5.62 0.33
C SER A 141 4.01 -5.89 1.82
N LEU A 142 2.86 -6.01 2.48
CA LEU A 142 2.69 -6.21 3.91
C LEU A 142 1.94 -7.51 4.15
N ARG A 143 2.55 -8.41 4.90
CA ARG A 143 1.91 -9.67 5.31
C ARG A 143 1.13 -9.48 6.59
N ASP A 144 -0.05 -10.11 6.64
CA ASP A 144 -0.95 -10.12 7.80
C ASP A 144 -1.18 -8.70 8.34
N ALA A 145 -1.36 -7.74 7.43
CA ALA A 145 -1.50 -6.33 7.79
C ALA A 145 -2.83 -6.08 8.49
N ILE A 146 -2.82 -5.42 9.64
CA ILE A 146 -4.01 -5.02 10.40
C ILE A 146 -4.12 -3.49 10.45
N ILE A 147 -5.33 -2.98 10.63
CA ILE A 147 -5.56 -1.57 10.93
C ILE A 147 -5.39 -1.37 12.44
N SER A 148 -4.29 -0.74 12.86
CA SER A 148 -3.99 -0.51 14.28
C SER A 148 -4.70 0.72 14.84
N GLU A 149 -5.10 1.65 13.98
CA GLU A 149 -5.76 2.91 14.34
C GLU A 149 -6.58 3.42 13.14
N ASN A 150 -7.75 4.01 13.38
CA ASN A 150 -8.49 4.78 12.37
C ASN A 150 -9.04 6.07 12.99
N GLN A 151 -8.80 7.19 12.32
CA GLN A 151 -9.25 8.52 12.74
C GLN A 151 -10.02 9.18 11.59
N PHE A 152 -11.31 9.44 11.81
CA PHE A 152 -12.18 10.12 10.86
C PHE A 152 -12.16 11.64 11.08
N GLN A 153 -12.09 12.40 9.99
CA GLN A 153 -12.15 13.87 10.01
C GLN A 153 -13.01 14.40 8.86
N SER A 154 -13.77 15.46 9.12
CA SER A 154 -14.54 16.18 8.11
C SER A 154 -14.53 17.68 8.37
N HIS A 155 -14.66 18.46 7.30
CA HIS A 155 -14.84 19.91 7.35
C HIS A 155 -16.05 20.28 6.46
N PRO A 156 -16.85 21.31 6.80
CA PRO A 156 -18.03 21.67 6.01
C PRO A 156 -17.77 21.96 4.53
N ASP A 157 -16.57 22.48 4.22
CA ASP A 157 -16.17 22.90 2.87
C ASP A 157 -15.19 21.94 2.19
N ASP A 158 -14.96 20.75 2.75
CA ASP A 158 -13.99 19.78 2.23
C ASP A 158 -14.51 18.34 2.25
N MET A 159 -13.95 17.49 1.40
CA MET A 159 -14.30 16.08 1.34
C MET A 159 -13.80 15.37 2.61
N PRO A 160 -14.64 14.57 3.29
CA PRO A 160 -14.22 13.88 4.51
C PRO A 160 -13.06 12.91 4.24
N THR A 161 -12.11 12.88 5.17
CA THR A 161 -10.91 12.04 5.11
C THR A 161 -10.81 11.16 6.35
N GLU A 162 -10.07 10.06 6.22
CA GLU A 162 -9.68 9.23 7.35
C GLU A 162 -8.18 8.96 7.32
N GLN A 163 -7.54 9.14 8.47
CA GLN A 163 -6.15 8.77 8.72
C GLN A 163 -6.15 7.43 9.47
N PHE A 164 -5.49 6.43 8.91
CA PHE A 164 -5.40 5.11 9.50
C PHE A 164 -3.95 4.63 9.57
N LYS A 165 -3.69 3.70 10.49
CA LYS A 165 -2.38 3.07 10.64
C LYS A 165 -2.41 1.59 10.29
N LEU A 166 -1.37 1.13 9.60
CA LEU A 166 -1.18 -0.27 9.27
C LEU A 166 -0.01 -0.85 10.06
N ASN A 167 -0.28 -1.93 10.80
CA ASN A 167 0.73 -2.78 11.43
C ASN A 167 0.79 -4.13 10.70
N PHE A 168 1.95 -4.79 10.69
CA PHE A 168 2.19 -5.97 9.85
C PHE A 168 3.26 -6.89 10.46
N THR A 169 3.31 -8.14 9.99
CA THR A 169 4.27 -9.14 10.49
C THR A 169 5.57 -9.19 9.69
N GLU A 170 5.46 -8.99 8.37
CA GLU A 170 6.57 -8.98 7.42
C GLU A 170 6.33 -7.93 6.34
N ILE A 171 7.43 -7.39 5.79
CA ILE A 171 7.40 -6.34 4.76
C ILE A 171 8.40 -6.67 3.65
N LEU A 172 7.98 -6.45 2.41
CA LEU A 172 8.83 -6.49 1.22
C LEU A 172 8.73 -5.15 0.49
N TRP A 173 9.87 -4.58 0.10
CA TRP A 173 9.96 -3.42 -0.77
C TRP A 173 10.50 -3.86 -2.12
N THR A 174 9.81 -3.46 -3.18
CA THR A 174 10.19 -3.68 -4.57
C THR A 174 10.29 -2.33 -5.26
N TYR A 175 11.46 -1.97 -5.75
CA TYR A 175 11.67 -0.80 -6.61
C TYR A 175 11.77 -1.25 -8.06
N ASN A 176 10.95 -0.65 -8.94
CA ASN A 176 10.99 -0.96 -10.37
C ASN A 176 11.80 0.10 -11.11
N VAL A 177 12.75 -0.34 -11.93
CA VAL A 177 13.56 0.56 -12.75
C VAL A 177 12.77 0.97 -13.99
N GLN A 178 12.52 2.27 -14.13
CA GLN A 178 11.98 2.85 -15.35
C GLN A 178 13.10 3.04 -16.38
N LYS A 179 12.97 2.41 -17.55
CA LYS A 179 13.85 2.68 -18.69
C LYS A 179 13.33 3.88 -19.48
N ALA A 180 14.25 4.57 -20.17
CA ALA A 180 13.88 5.60 -21.15
C ALA A 180 13.16 5.02 -22.38
N SER A 181 13.46 3.76 -22.73
CA SER A 181 12.71 2.97 -23.71
C SER A 181 11.56 2.21 -23.04
N THR A 182 10.51 1.86 -23.78
CA THR A 182 9.42 1.00 -23.28
C THR A 182 9.95 -0.36 -22.79
N GLY A 183 9.50 -0.82 -21.61
CA GLY A 183 9.84 -2.12 -21.02
C GLY A 183 10.54 -2.05 -19.66
N ASN A 184 10.46 -3.14 -18.89
CA ASN A 184 10.95 -3.23 -17.52
C ASN A 184 12.49 -3.14 -17.44
N GLY A 185 12.99 -2.24 -16.59
CA GLY A 185 14.42 -2.02 -16.34
C GLY A 185 15.09 -3.05 -15.43
N GLY A 186 14.30 -3.96 -14.86
CA GLY A 186 14.68 -4.82 -13.75
C GLY A 186 14.08 -4.31 -12.43
N GLN A 187 14.22 -5.11 -11.39
CA GLN A 187 13.66 -4.84 -10.07
C GLN A 187 14.72 -5.01 -8.99
N PHE A 188 14.66 -4.15 -7.96
CA PHE A 188 15.41 -4.31 -6.73
C PHE A 188 14.46 -4.65 -5.61
N HIS A 189 14.82 -5.64 -4.78
CA HIS A 189 13.98 -6.10 -3.69
C HIS A 189 14.75 -6.14 -2.38
N ALA A 190 14.06 -5.80 -1.30
CA ALA A 190 14.53 -5.99 0.08
C ALA A 190 13.34 -6.39 0.95
N GLY A 191 13.61 -7.07 2.06
CA GLY A 191 12.54 -7.53 2.94
C GLY A 191 12.98 -7.74 4.38
N TRP A 192 12.05 -7.56 5.30
CA TRP A 192 12.27 -7.80 6.72
C TRP A 192 11.08 -8.52 7.36
N SER A 193 11.37 -9.52 8.18
CA SER A 193 10.38 -10.14 9.06
C SER A 193 10.44 -9.45 10.42
N VAL A 194 9.41 -8.68 10.77
CA VAL A 194 9.30 -8.03 12.09
C VAL A 194 9.14 -9.10 13.17
N ALA A 195 8.29 -10.09 12.90
CA ALA A 195 8.03 -11.21 13.80
C ALA A 195 9.29 -12.03 14.13
N ARG A 196 10.19 -12.20 13.15
CA ARG A 196 11.41 -13.02 13.30
C ARG A 196 12.69 -12.20 13.43
N ASN A 197 12.58 -10.88 13.35
CA ASN A 197 13.68 -9.92 13.39
C ASN A 197 14.87 -10.32 12.48
N ARG A 198 14.60 -10.54 11.19
CA ARG A 198 15.64 -10.96 10.23
C ARG A 198 15.31 -10.55 8.79
N PRO A 199 16.32 -10.43 7.91
CA PRO A 199 16.08 -10.19 6.50
C PRO A 199 15.38 -11.38 5.85
N ILE A 200 14.54 -11.08 4.87
CA ILE A 200 13.83 -12.08 4.06
C ILE A 200 13.90 -11.68 2.58
N GLY A 201 13.99 -12.67 1.69
CA GLY A 201 13.85 -12.45 0.25
C GLY A 201 12.40 -12.57 -0.25
N GLN A 202 11.55 -13.23 0.54
CA GLN A 202 10.13 -13.46 0.28
C GLN A 202 9.39 -13.70 1.60
N PHE A 203 8.07 -13.58 1.60
CA PHE A 203 7.24 -13.90 2.77
C PHE A 203 7.41 -15.37 3.19
N THR A 204 7.40 -15.60 4.51
CA THR A 204 7.77 -16.91 5.09
C THR A 204 6.64 -17.88 5.34
#